data_AF-A0A955HZD0-F1
#
_entry.id   AF-A0A955HZD0-F1
#
_cell.length_a   1.000
_cell.length_b   1.000
_cell.length_c   1.000
_cell.angle_alpha   90.00
_cell.angle_beta   90.00
_cell.angle_gamma   90.00
#
_symmetry.space_group_name_H-M   'P 1'
#
loop_
_entity.id
_entity.type
_entity.pdbx_description
1 polymer ?
#
loop_
_entity_poly.entity_id
_entity_poly.type
_entity_poly.pdbx_seq_one_letter_code
_entity_poly.pdbx_strand_id
1 'polypeptide(L)'
;FQADIVADIAEPYNGAECKKCGGELELIRAIEFGHIFKYDHFYSEHHDAYFVDQDGEKKLMYMGAYGIGIGRAIATVVETHHDDKGIIW
;
A
#
# COMPACT_ATOMS: atom_id res chain seq x y z
N PHE A 1 -20.86 19.91 24.40
CA PHE A 1 -19.67 19.05 24.50
C PHE A 1 -18.59 19.63 23.60
N GLN A 2 -17.35 19.73 24.07
CA GLN A 2 -16.21 20.23 23.31
C GLN A 2 -15.12 19.15 23.37
N ALA A 3 -14.66 18.70 22.21
CA ALA A 3 -13.64 17.65 22.12
C ALA A 3 -12.24 18.25 22.33
N ASP A 4 -11.36 17.49 23.01
CA ASP A 4 -9.96 17.88 23.21
C ASP A 4 -9.12 17.75 21.93
N ILE A 5 -9.47 16.78 21.08
CA ILE A 5 -8.78 16.50 19.81
C ILE A 5 -9.83 16.24 18.73
N VAL A 6 -9.62 16.85 17.57
CA VAL A 6 -10.38 16.58 16.35
C VAL A 6 -9.40 16.06 15.30
N ALA A 7 -9.67 14.88 14.75
CA ALA A 7 -8.83 14.19 13.78
C ALA A 7 -9.69 13.41 12.78
N ASP A 8 -9.08 13.03 11.65
CA ASP A 8 -9.70 12.15 10.65
C ASP A 8 -9.58 10.69 11.11
N ILE A 9 -10.67 10.16 11.67
CA ILE A 9 -10.73 8.84 12.30
C ILE A 9 -11.92 8.01 11.81
N ALA A 10 -12.67 8.54 10.85
CA ALA A 10 -13.86 7.88 10.31
C ALA A 10 -13.50 7.10 9.05
N GLU A 11 -14.03 5.88 8.93
CA GLU A 11 -13.98 5.15 7.67
C GLU A 11 -14.88 5.84 6.62
N PRO A 12 -14.43 5.96 5.35
CA PRO A 12 -15.28 6.47 4.30
C PRO A 12 -16.41 5.48 3.98
N TYR A 13 -17.59 6.01 3.68
CA TYR A 13 -18.74 5.25 3.18
C TYR A 13 -18.95 5.47 1.68
N ASN A 14 -19.80 4.67 1.04
CA ASN A 14 -20.03 4.77 -0.40
C ASN A 14 -20.76 6.08 -0.71
N GLY A 15 -20.22 6.88 -1.63
CA GLY A 15 -20.66 8.24 -1.90
C GLY A 15 -20.07 9.30 -0.97
N ALA A 16 -19.08 8.97 -0.13
CA ALA A 16 -18.38 9.97 0.68
C ALA A 16 -17.64 10.98 -0.21
N GLU A 17 -17.52 12.23 0.25
CA GLU A 17 -16.83 13.28 -0.48
C GLU A 17 -15.30 13.12 -0.40
N CYS A 18 -14.64 13.13 -1.55
CA CYS A 18 -13.20 13.12 -1.67
C CYS A 18 -12.59 14.43 -1.16
N LYS A 19 -11.82 14.38 -0.08
CA LYS A 19 -11.16 15.56 0.52
C LYS A 19 -10.12 16.25 -0.38
N LYS A 20 -9.73 15.63 -1.50
CA LYS A 20 -8.75 16.20 -2.45
C LYS A 20 -9.41 16.98 -3.59
N CYS A 21 -10.55 16.53 -4.09
CA CYS A 21 -11.17 17.11 -5.29
C CYS A 21 -12.68 17.39 -5.18
N GLY A 22 -13.34 17.01 -4.08
CA GLY A 22 -14.78 17.22 -3.86
C GLY A 22 -15.71 16.26 -4.62
N GLY A 23 -15.17 15.28 -5.36
CA GLY A 23 -15.97 14.24 -6.02
C GLY A 23 -16.48 13.17 -5.05
N GLU A 24 -17.38 12.30 -5.52
CA GLU A 24 -17.90 11.17 -4.73
C GLU A 24 -16.97 9.95 -4.81
N LEU A 25 -16.73 9.29 -3.67
CA LEU A 25 -15.96 8.06 -3.56
C LEU A 25 -16.84 6.83 -3.80
N GLU A 26 -16.37 5.90 -4.62
CA GLU A 26 -16.98 4.59 -4.82
C GLU A 26 -16.20 3.52 -4.04
N LEU A 27 -16.90 2.68 -3.27
CA LEU A 27 -16.29 1.50 -2.64
C LEU A 27 -16.41 0.29 -3.56
N ILE A 28 -15.25 -0.23 -3.96
CA ILE A 28 -15.12 -1.48 -4.72
C ILE A 28 -14.42 -2.54 -3.88
N ARG A 29 -14.75 -3.81 -4.13
CA ARG A 29 -14.01 -4.95 -3.58
C ARG A 29 -12.85 -5.27 -4.51
N ALA A 30 -11.67 -5.46 -3.92
CA ALA A 30 -10.45 -5.77 -4.67
C ALA A 30 -9.63 -6.85 -3.94
N ILE A 31 -8.79 -7.54 -4.69
CA ILE A 31 -7.81 -8.50 -4.15
C ILE A 31 -6.43 -7.86 -4.20
N GLU A 32 -5.82 -7.63 -3.04
CA GLU A 32 -4.42 -7.23 -2.96
C GLU A 32 -3.52 -8.45 -3.24
N PHE A 33 -2.88 -8.46 -4.40
CA PHE A 33 -1.85 -9.45 -4.75
C PHE A 33 -0.42 -8.87 -4.75
N GLY A 34 -0.25 -7.59 -4.43
CA GLY A 34 1.07 -6.98 -4.31
C GLY A 34 1.03 -5.62 -3.62
N HIS A 35 2.19 -5.21 -3.11
CA HIS A 35 2.36 -3.98 -2.34
C HIS A 35 3.80 -3.48 -2.48
N ILE A 36 3.95 -2.15 -2.51
CA ILE A 36 5.23 -1.45 -2.42
C ILE A 36 5.30 -0.65 -1.13
N PHE A 37 6.40 -0.76 -0.39
CA PHE A 37 6.62 -0.02 0.84
C PHE A 37 7.84 0.86 0.71
N LYS A 38 7.71 2.11 1.16
CA LYS A 38 8.83 3.02 1.38
C LYS A 38 9.13 3.00 2.88
N TYR A 39 10.28 2.44 3.25
CA TYR A 39 10.69 2.30 4.66
C TYR A 39 11.60 3.43 5.13
N ASP A 40 12.12 4.23 4.21
CA ASP A 40 13.12 5.25 4.49
C ASP A 40 14.29 4.65 5.25
N HIS A 41 14.44 5.00 6.52
CA HIS A 41 15.51 4.51 7.38
C HIS A 41 15.07 3.51 8.45
N PHE A 42 13.79 3.12 8.47
CA PHE A 42 13.24 2.29 9.54
C PHE A 42 14.10 1.04 9.82
N TYR A 43 14.40 0.23 8.81
CA TYR A 43 15.23 -0.96 9.01
C TYR A 43 16.72 -0.65 9.15
N SER A 44 17.23 0.35 8.44
CA SER A 44 18.66 0.66 8.49
C SER A 44 19.08 1.24 9.84
N GLU A 45 18.22 2.02 10.50
CA GLU A 45 18.44 2.51 11.86
C GLU A 45 18.51 1.38 12.89
N HIS A 46 17.60 0.41 12.81
CA HIS A 46 17.53 -0.69 13.77
C HIS A 46 18.64 -1.75 13.58
N HIS A 47 19.31 -1.76 12.43
CA HIS A 47 20.33 -2.75 12.09
C HIS A 47 21.71 -2.15 11.81
N ASP A 48 21.95 -0.88 12.16
CA ASP A 48 23.21 -0.18 11.90
C ASP A 48 23.67 -0.30 10.44
N ALA A 49 22.72 -0.15 9.52
CA ALA A 49 22.94 -0.43 8.10
C ALA A 49 23.31 0.86 7.34
N TYR A 50 24.62 1.13 7.26
CA TYR A 50 25.18 2.36 6.69
C TYR A 50 25.96 2.12 5.39
N PHE A 51 26.09 3.18 4.60
CA PHE A 51 27.04 3.29 3.49
C PHE A 51 27.86 4.58 3.62
N VAL A 52 28.99 4.67 2.90
CA VAL A 52 29.77 5.91 2.77
C VAL A 52 29.39 6.56 1.45
N ASP A 53 28.98 7.81 1.48
CA ASP A 53 28.58 8.54 0.28
C ASP A 53 29.77 9.16 -0.49
N GLN A 54 29.47 9.99 -1.48
CA GLN A 54 30.48 10.61 -2.35
C GLN A 54 31.36 11.63 -1.62
N ASP A 55 30.88 12.21 -0.52
CA ASP A 55 31.59 13.18 0.30
C ASP A 55 32.40 12.51 1.42
N GLY A 56 32.32 11.17 1.53
CA GLY A 56 32.97 10.40 2.58
C GLY A 56 32.16 10.32 3.87
N GLU A 57 30.90 10.75 3.87
CA GLU A 57 30.04 10.74 5.05
C GLU A 57 29.33 9.40 5.23
N LYS A 58 29.22 8.96 6.49
CA LYS A 58 28.48 7.74 6.85
C LYS A 58 26.97 8.06 6.88
N LYS A 59 26.20 7.46 5.97
CA LYS A 59 24.74 7.67 5.83
C LYS A 59 23.98 6.35 5.95
N LEU A 60 22.77 6.41 6.51
CA LEU A 60 21.87 5.26 6.60
C LEU A 60 21.36 4.90 5.21
N MET A 61 21.26 3.61 4.93
CA MET A 61 20.64 3.16 3.69
C MET A 61 19.17 3.59 3.64
N TYR A 62 18.74 4.12 2.50
CA TYR A 62 17.34 4.38 2.18
C TYR A 62 16.73 3.09 1.64
N MET A 63 15.62 2.64 2.22
CA MET A 63 15.08 1.31 1.96
C MET A 63 13.63 1.35 1.47
N GLY A 64 13.31 0.37 0.62
CA GLY A 64 11.96 0.06 0.20
C GLY A 64 11.82 -1.44 -0.06
N ALA A 65 10.58 -1.92 -0.10
CA ALA A 65 10.26 -3.30 -0.42
C ALA A 65 9.18 -3.37 -1.49
N TYR A 66 9.25 -4.42 -2.30
CA TYR A 66 8.35 -4.67 -3.43
C TYR A 66 7.94 -6.13 -3.37
N GLY A 67 6.66 -6.39 -3.14
CA GLY A 67 6.12 -7.73 -3.00
C GLY A 67 5.02 -8.02 -4.00
N ILE A 68 5.10 -9.17 -4.66
CA ILE A 68 4.00 -9.73 -5.47
C ILE A 68 3.77 -11.16 -5.00
N GLY A 69 2.55 -11.45 -4.55
CA GLY A 69 2.11 -12.80 -4.22
C GLY A 69 1.75 -13.56 -5.49
N ILE A 70 2.73 -14.19 -6.14
CA ILE A 70 2.54 -14.88 -7.43
C ILE A 70 1.38 -15.89 -7.39
N GLY A 71 1.28 -16.71 -6.34
CA GLY A 71 0.16 -17.65 -6.19
C GLY A 71 -1.19 -16.95 -6.07
N ARG A 72 -1.24 -15.81 -5.36
CA ARG A 72 -2.46 -15.00 -5.26
C ARG A 72 -2.78 -14.30 -6.57
N ALA A 73 -1.79 -13.82 -7.31
CA ALA A 73 -1.99 -13.21 -8.62
C ALA A 73 -2.64 -14.20 -9.60
N ILE A 74 -2.17 -15.45 -9.62
CA ILE A 74 -2.80 -16.52 -10.43
C ILE A 74 -4.23 -16.77 -9.97
N ALA A 75 -4.48 -16.85 -8.66
CA ALA A 75 -5.83 -17.01 -8.12
C ALA A 75 -6.75 -15.83 -8.50
N THR A 76 -6.24 -14.59 -8.49
CA THR A 76 -6.98 -13.40 -8.92
C THR A 76 -7.37 -13.48 -10.39
N VAL A 77 -6.49 -13.97 -11.27
CA VAL A 77 -6.83 -14.18 -12.69
C VAL A 77 -8.00 -15.15 -12.81
N VAL A 78 -7.92 -16.30 -12.14
CA VAL A 78 -9.01 -17.29 -12.14
C VAL A 78 -10.30 -16.72 -11.57
N GLU A 79 -10.25 -15.99 -10.45
CA GLU A 79 -11.42 -15.38 -9.82
C GLU A 79 -12.12 -14.38 -10.75
N THR A 80 -11.35 -13.60 -11.50
CA THR A 80 -11.88 -12.54 -12.37
C THR A 80 -12.16 -12.99 -13.81
N HIS A 81 -11.61 -14.13 -14.22
CA HIS A 81 -11.70 -14.66 -15.58
C HIS A 81 -12.07 -16.16 -15.54
N HIS A 82 -13.33 -16.43 -15.24
CA HIS A 82 -13.90 -17.78 -15.34
C HIS A 82 -15.34 -17.70 -15.84
N ASP A 83 -15.82 -18.83 -16.35
CA ASP A 83 -17.23 -19.08 -16.62
C ASP A 83 -17.66 -20.44 -16.03
N ASP A 84 -18.90 -20.84 -16.28
CA ASP A 84 -19.46 -22.11 -15.79
C ASP A 84 -18.73 -23.35 -16.34
N LYS A 85 -17.88 -23.20 -17.38
CA LYS A 85 -17.10 -24.29 -17.98
C LYS A 85 -15.66 -24.33 -17.46
N GLY A 86 -15.22 -23.30 -16.75
CA GLY A 86 -13.93 -23.27 -16.07
C GLY A 86 -13.16 -21.96 -16.27
N ILE A 87 -11.85 -22.08 -16.24
CA ILE A 87 -10.92 -20.94 -16.28
C ILE A 87 -10.83 -20.38 -17.70
N ILE A 88 -10.87 -19.06 -17.83
CA ILE A 88 -10.57 -18.32 -19.06
C ILE A 88 -9.24 -17.59 -18.84
N TRP A 89 -8.17 -18.08 -19.45
CA TRP A 89 -6.83 -17.46 -19.34
C TRP A 89 -6.66 -16.24 -20.26
#